data_AF-A0A956I5L7-F1
#
_entry.id   AF-A0A956I5L7-F1
#
_cell.length_a   1.000
_cell.length_b   1.000
_cell.length_c   1.000
_cell.angle_alpha   90.00
_cell.angle_beta   90.00
_cell.angle_gamma   90.00
#
_symmetry.space_group_name_H-M   'P 1'
#
loop_
_entity.id
_entity.type
_entity.pdbx_description
1 polymer ?
#
loop_
_entity_poly.entity_id
_entity_poly.type
_entity_poly.pdbx_seq_one_letter_code
_entity_poly.pdbx_strand_id
1 'polypeptide(L)'
;MYWWYLVGNELKNYLGKEDLNPTMDIIICFVCPAYMLYLPIKYGALIQEAQQRAGMANAEDQGMSFLIWIFLCGMGYKNIQTELNKVWESGGGAPATF
;
A
#
# COMPACT_ATOMS: atom_id res chain seq x y z
N MET A 1 -8.86 -1.14 9.03
CA MET A 1 -9.31 0.03 8.25
C MET A 1 -8.42 1.24 8.45
N TYR A 2 -8.22 1.73 9.67
CA TYR A 2 -7.34 2.88 9.92
C TYR A 2 -5.92 2.69 9.35
N TRP A 3 -5.35 1.50 9.43
CA TRP A 3 -4.05 1.20 8.82
C TRP A 3 -4.04 1.35 7.29
N TRP A 4 -5.08 0.89 6.59
CA TRP A 4 -5.20 1.10 5.12
C TRP A 4 -5.29 2.59 4.77
N TYR A 5 -5.99 3.37 5.59
CA TYR A 5 -6.04 4.82 5.43
C TYR A 5 -4.65 5.46 5.58
N LEU A 6 -3.89 5.07 6.60
CA LEU A 6 -2.53 5.56 6.82
C LEU A 6 -1.60 5.22 5.65
N VAL A 7 -1.54 3.94 5.26
CA VAL A 7 -0.71 3.50 4.12
C VAL A 7 -1.11 4.23 2.84
N GLY A 8 -2.41 4.43 2.62
CA GLY A 8 -2.92 5.18 1.47
C GLY A 8 -2.46 6.63 1.47
N ASN A 9 -2.48 7.30 2.63
CA ASN A 9 -2.00 8.67 2.76
C ASN A 9 -0.49 8.77 2.60
N GLU A 10 0.28 7.84 3.17
CA GLU A 10 1.74 7.80 2.99
C GLU A 10 2.09 7.67 1.50
N LEU A 11 1.51 6.68 0.81
CA LEU A 11 1.73 6.48 -0.62
C LEU A 11 1.22 7.66 -1.45
N LYS A 12 0.07 8.24 -1.11
CA LYS A 12 -0.47 9.43 -1.76
C LYS A 12 0.53 10.58 -1.72
N ASN A 13 1.04 10.89 -0.52
CA ASN A 13 1.94 12.00 -0.28
C ASN A 13 3.32 11.75 -0.88
N TYR A 14 3.82 10.51 -0.81
CA TYR A 14 5.10 10.15 -1.42
C TYR A 14 5.06 10.20 -2.95
N LEU A 15 4.00 9.65 -3.56
CA LEU A 15 3.87 9.60 -5.01
C LEU A 15 3.39 10.93 -5.60
N GLY A 16 2.78 11.81 -4.80
CA GLY A 16 2.18 13.06 -5.28
C GLY A 16 0.92 12.83 -6.10
N LYS A 17 0.17 11.74 -5.81
CA LYS A 17 -1.03 11.34 -6.54
C LYS A 17 -2.29 11.92 -5.92
N GLU A 18 -2.73 13.09 -6.37
CA GLU A 18 -3.93 13.73 -5.83
C GLU A 18 -5.22 12.91 -6.03
N ASP A 19 -5.25 12.10 -7.09
CA ASP A 19 -6.33 11.18 -7.46
C ASP A 19 -6.44 9.96 -6.54
N LEU A 20 -5.37 9.60 -5.81
CA LEU A 20 -5.44 8.56 -4.79
C LEU A 20 -6.30 9.06 -3.62
N ASN A 21 -7.39 8.35 -3.35
CA ASN A 21 -8.34 8.71 -2.29
C ASN A 21 -8.50 7.56 -1.27
N PRO A 22 -7.66 7.53 -0.22
CA PRO A 22 -7.73 6.50 0.82
C PRO A 22 -9.05 6.51 1.60
N THR A 23 -9.66 7.69 1.78
CA THR A 23 -10.99 7.80 2.44
C THR A 23 -12.06 7.07 1.64
N MET A 24 -12.07 7.24 0.31
CA MET A 24 -13.01 6.54 -0.57
C MET A 24 -12.77 5.03 -0.56
N ASP A 25 -11.52 4.58 -0.53
CA ASP A 25 -11.22 3.14 -0.40
C ASP A 25 -11.86 2.54 0.86
N ILE A 26 -11.78 3.24 2.00
CA ILE A 26 -12.41 2.81 3.24
C ILE A 26 -13.94 2.80 3.14
N ILE A 27 -14.55 3.85 2.58
CA ILE A 27 -16.01 3.93 2.39
C ILE A 27 -16.49 2.77 1.51
N ILE A 28 -15.80 2.49 0.40
CA ILE A 28 -16.15 1.40 -0.51
C ILE A 28 -16.05 0.07 0.22
N CYS A 29 -15.05 -0.17 1.07
CA CYS A 29 -15.00 -1.41 1.85
C CYS A 29 -16.19 -1.59 2.80
N PHE A 30 -16.80 -0.53 3.33
CA PHE A 30 -17.99 -0.63 4.19
C PHE A 30 -19.26 -0.95 3.38
N VAL A 31 -19.39 -0.40 2.17
CA VAL A 31 -20.55 -0.61 1.30
C VAL A 31 -20.42 -1.91 0.49
N CYS A 32 -19.20 -2.29 0.14
CA CYS A 32 -18.84 -3.47 -0.64
C CYS A 32 -17.61 -4.17 -0.01
N PRO A 33 -17.83 -5.08 0.96
CA PRO A 33 -16.74 -5.77 1.65
C PRO A 33 -15.80 -6.58 0.73
N ALA A 34 -16.31 -7.04 -0.42
CA ALA A 34 -15.49 -7.72 -1.43
C ALA A 34 -14.34 -6.84 -1.97
N TYR A 35 -14.45 -5.51 -1.87
CA TYR A 35 -13.39 -4.58 -2.23
C TYR A 35 -12.13 -4.74 -1.34
N MET A 36 -12.26 -5.28 -0.12
CA MET A 36 -11.08 -5.61 0.70
C MET A 36 -10.12 -6.59 0.01
N LEU A 37 -10.61 -7.42 -0.92
CA LEU A 37 -9.78 -8.36 -1.66
C LEU A 37 -8.98 -7.66 -2.77
N TYR A 38 -9.46 -6.50 -3.21
CA TYR A 38 -8.81 -5.70 -4.23
C TYR A 38 -7.75 -4.75 -3.65
N LEU A 39 -7.88 -4.33 -2.38
CA LEU A 39 -6.91 -3.42 -1.75
C LEU A 39 -5.46 -3.91 -1.84
N PRO A 40 -5.11 -5.18 -1.52
CA PRO A 40 -3.73 -5.65 -1.64
C PRO A 40 -3.19 -5.55 -3.06
N ILE A 41 -4.04 -5.80 -4.07
CA ILE A 41 -3.67 -5.70 -5.48
C ILE A 41 -3.40 -4.25 -5.87
N LYS A 42 -4.33 -3.34 -5.56
CA LYS A 42 -4.19 -1.90 -5.82
C LYS A 42 -2.92 -1.33 -5.17
N TYR A 43 -2.69 -1.67 -3.90
CA TYR A 43 -1.58 -1.14 -3.12
C TYR A 43 -0.24 -1.81 -3.48
N GLY A 44 -0.25 -3.04 -3.98
CA GLY A 44 0.95 -3.69 -4.55
C GLY A 44 1.55 -2.89 -5.70
N ALA A 45 0.71 -2.46 -6.65
CA ALA A 45 1.14 -1.61 -7.76
C ALA A 45 1.66 -0.23 -7.30
N LEU A 46 0.99 0.39 -6.30
CA LEU A 46 1.44 1.67 -5.75
C LEU A 46 2.78 1.55 -5.01
N ILE A 47 3.00 0.44 -4.29
CA ILE A 47 4.26 0.16 -3.62
C ILE A 47 5.37 -0.08 -4.63
N GLN A 48 5.11 -0.80 -5.72
CA GLN A 48 6.06 -0.97 -6.81
C GLN A 48 6.49 0.40 -7.38
N GLU A 49 5.54 1.29 -7.64
CA GLU A 49 5.83 2.65 -8.13
C GLU A 49 6.68 3.43 -7.12
N ALA A 50 6.38 3.29 -5.82
CA ALA A 50 7.16 3.91 -4.76
C ALA A 50 8.60 3.35 -4.71
N GLN A 51 8.78 2.04 -4.86
CA GLN A 51 10.08 1.38 -4.95
C GLN A 51 10.89 1.85 -6.18
N GLN A 52 10.23 2.01 -7.33
CA GLN A 52 10.85 2.55 -8.55
C GLN A 52 11.32 3.99 -8.32
N ARG A 53 10.50 4.83 -7.69
CA ARG A 53 10.86 6.22 -7.36
C ARG A 53 12.01 6.30 -6.36
N ALA A 54 12.10 5.36 -5.44
CA ALA A 54 13.22 5.24 -4.49
C ALA A 54 14.50 4.66 -5.12
N GLY A 55 14.48 4.26 -6.39
CA GLY A 55 15.63 3.67 -7.07
C GLY A 55 15.99 2.26 -6.61
N MET A 56 15.03 1.53 -6.02
CA MET A 56 15.25 0.17 -5.57
C MET A 56 15.39 -0.79 -6.76
N ALA A 57 16.38 -1.69 -6.70
CA ALA A 57 16.52 -2.76 -7.67
C ALA A 57 15.37 -3.78 -7.53
N ASN A 58 14.91 -4.35 -8.65
CA ASN A 58 13.86 -5.37 -8.71
C ASN A 58 12.50 -4.94 -8.12
N ALA A 59 12.09 -3.69 -8.33
CA ALA A 59 10.75 -3.25 -7.97
C ALA A 59 9.66 -4.05 -8.73
N GLU A 60 8.81 -4.77 -8.00
CA GLU A 60 7.80 -5.67 -8.55
C GLU A 60 6.44 -5.46 -7.86
N ASP A 61 5.35 -5.62 -8.61
CA ASP A 61 4.00 -5.65 -8.05
C ASP A 61 3.78 -6.97 -7.28
N GLN A 62 3.82 -6.86 -5.94
CA GLN A 62 3.58 -7.99 -5.04
C GLN A 62 2.13 -8.08 -4.56
N GLY A 63 1.19 -7.37 -5.18
CA GLY A 63 -0.19 -7.26 -4.70
C GLY A 63 -0.93 -8.59 -4.60
N MET A 64 -0.71 -9.49 -5.57
CA MET A 64 -1.27 -10.85 -5.54
C MET A 64 -0.67 -11.68 -4.39
N SER A 65 0.65 -11.57 -4.18
CA SER A 65 1.35 -12.22 -3.07
C SER A 65 0.82 -11.73 -1.72
N PHE A 66 0.62 -10.42 -1.56
CA PHE A 66 0.02 -9.84 -0.35
C PHE A 66 -1.38 -10.38 -0.09
N LEU A 67 -2.22 -10.47 -1.12
CA LEU A 67 -3.57 -11.03 -1.02
C LEU A 67 -3.54 -12.49 -0.54
N ILE A 68 -2.72 -13.32 -1.17
CA ILE A 68 -2.57 -14.74 -0.81
C ILE A 68 -2.13 -14.88 0.65
N TRP A 69 -1.13 -14.10 1.09
CA TRP A 69 -0.64 -14.16 2.47
C TRP A 69 -1.61 -13.59 3.50
N ILE A 70 -2.46 -12.63 3.13
CA ILE A 70 -3.57 -12.17 4.00
C ILE A 70 -4.54 -13.32 4.24
N PHE A 71 -4.94 -14.05 3.20
CA PHE A 71 -5.89 -15.16 3.31
C PHE A 71 -5.35 -16.39 4.03
N LEU A 72 -4.10 -16.77 3.75
CA LEU A 72 -3.53 -18.01 4.30
C LEU A 72 -3.22 -17.91 5.79
N CYS A 73 -2.64 -16.79 6.24
CA CYS A 73 -2.14 -16.67 7.61
C CYS A 73 -2.14 -15.24 8.17
N GLY A 74 -2.77 -14.27 7.50
CA GLY A 74 -2.80 -12.87 7.94
C GLY A 74 -1.47 -12.12 7.81
N MET A 75 -0.40 -12.77 7.36
CA MET A 75 0.95 -12.20 7.27
C MET A 75 1.11 -11.14 6.17
N GLY A 76 0.20 -11.06 5.20
CA GLY A 76 0.33 -10.12 4.10
C GLY A 76 0.33 -8.65 4.54
N TYR A 77 -0.33 -8.30 5.66
CA TYR A 77 -0.23 -6.95 6.25
C TYR A 77 1.20 -6.60 6.67
N LYS A 78 1.91 -7.56 7.29
CA LYS A 78 3.30 -7.40 7.69
C LYS A 78 4.22 -7.28 6.47
N ASN A 79 3.94 -8.06 5.41
CA ASN A 79 4.72 -8.00 4.17
C ASN A 79 4.56 -6.64 3.48
N ILE A 80 3.34 -6.11 3.37
CA ILE A 80 3.08 -4.75 2.86
C ILE A 80 3.89 -3.72 3.65
N GLN A 81 3.80 -3.75 4.98
CA GLN A 81 4.53 -2.80 5.82
C GLN A 81 6.05 -2.94 5.65
N THR A 82 6.55 -4.15 5.44
CA THR A 82 7.98 -4.41 5.25
C THR A 82 8.48 -3.79 3.94
N GLU A 83 7.73 -3.94 2.85
CA GLU A 83 8.09 -3.31 1.57
C GLU A 83 8.01 -1.78 1.63
N LEU A 84 6.99 -1.22 2.29
CA LEU A 84 6.89 0.23 2.52
C LEU A 84 8.08 0.75 3.33
N ASN A 85 8.46 0.06 4.42
CA ASN A 85 9.59 0.49 5.24
C ASN A 85 10.90 0.51 4.46
N LYS A 86 11.13 -0.45 3.54
CA LYS A 86 12.30 -0.41 2.66
C LYS A 86 12.32 0.85 1.78
N VAL A 87 11.16 1.29 1.29
CA VAL A 87 11.03 2.55 0.54
C VAL A 87 11.35 3.75 1.45
N TRP A 88 10.79 3.78 2.66
CA TRP A 88 11.02 4.85 3.63
C TRP A 88 12.48 4.95 4.07
N GLU A 89 13.13 3.82 4.28
CA GLU A 89 14.55 3.75 4.67
C GLU A 89 15.50 4.12 3.53
N SER A 90 15.11 3.90 2.26
CA SER A 90 15.96 4.21 1.10
C SER A 90 15.86 5.65 0.61
N GLY A 91 14.76 6.37 0.89
CA GLY A 91 14.45 7.64 0.22
C GLY A 91 14.20 8.89 1.08
N GLY A 92 14.21 8.80 2.42
CA GLY A 92 14.11 10.00 3.29
C GLY A 92 13.13 9.96 4.46
N GLY A 93 12.66 8.78 4.88
CA GLY A 93 11.71 8.61 5.99
C GLY A 93 10.25 8.56 5.55
N ALA A 94 9.38 8.04 6.42
CA ALA A 94 7.97 7.89 6.13
C ALA A 94 7.31 9.28 5.93
N PRO A 95 6.54 9.49 4.84
CA PRO A 95 5.82 10.72 4.59
C PRO A 95 4.83 11.01 5.71
N ALA A 96 4.57 12.30 5.95
CA ALA A 96 3.57 12.70 6.93
C ALA A 96 2.17 12.23 6.51
N THR A 97 1.35 11.81 7.49
CA THR A 97 0.04 11.17 7.26
C THR A 97 -1.16 12.10 7.41
N PHE A 98 -0.90 13.41 7.58
CA PHE A 98 -1.88 14.44 7.93
C PHE A 98 -2.99 14.60 6.88
#